data_AF-A0A7W9UM13-F1
#
_entry.id   AF-A0A7W9UM13-F1
#
_cell.length_a   1.000
_cell.length_b   1.000
_cell.length_c   1.000
_cell.angle_alpha   90.00
_cell.angle_beta   90.00
_cell.angle_gamma   90.00
#
_symmetry.space_group_name_H-M   'P 1'
#
loop_
_entity.id
_entity.type
_entity.pdbx_description
1 polymer ?
#
loop_
_entity_poly.entity_id
_entity_poly.type
_entity_poly.pdbx_seq_one_letter_code
_entity_poly.pdbx_strand_id
1 'polypeptide(L)' 'MAVVDPTSAPAIAPGRTIDIAGTPWPVYKLEALALGAIVCLVLAVVTGSLQVAVLAGASLSALRWAVGAVRAART' A
#
# COMPACT_ATOMS: atom_id res chain seq x y z
N MET A 1 27.25 22.23 9.62
CA MET A 1 26.17 22.19 8.62
C MET A 1 26.45 20.99 7.72
N ALA A 2 25.90 19.81 8.03
CA ALA A 2 26.09 18.64 7.17
C ALA A 2 25.16 18.80 5.95
N VAL A 3 25.74 18.83 4.74
CA VAL A 3 24.98 18.73 3.49
C VAL A 3 24.29 17.37 3.49
N VAL A 4 22.95 17.40 3.54
CA VAL A 4 22.14 16.22 3.26
C VAL A 4 22.13 16.07 1.75
N ASP A 5 22.82 15.06 1.24
CA ASP A 5 22.80 14.74 -0.18
C ASP A 5 21.41 14.15 -0.51
N PRO A 6 20.58 14.82 -1.33
CA PRO A 6 19.25 14.31 -1.69
C PRO A 6 19.33 13.00 -2.50
N THR A 7 20.52 12.67 -2.99
CA THR A 7 20.82 11.43 -3.73
C THR A 7 21.07 10.22 -2.82
N SER A 8 21.22 10.42 -1.50
CA SER A 8 21.47 9.37 -0.50
C SER A 8 20.19 8.67 0.00
N ALA A 9 19.04 8.89 -0.64
CA ALA A 9 17.84 8.16 -0.29
C ALA A 9 18.13 6.64 -0.41
N PRO A 10 17.93 5.85 0.65
CA PRO A 10 18.27 4.44 0.64
C PRO A 10 17.54 3.80 -0.53
N ALA A 11 18.29 3.11 -1.39
CA ALA A 11 17.75 2.30 -2.46
C ALA A 11 16.83 1.24 -1.84
N ILE A 12 15.54 1.57 -1.70
CA ILE A 12 14.50 0.61 -1.37
C ILE A 12 14.64 -0.48 -2.44
N ALA A 13 14.83 -1.72 -2.00
CA ALA A 13 15.02 -2.93 -2.80
C ALA A 13 14.18 -2.94 -4.09
N PRO A 14 14.60 -3.65 -5.17
CA PRO A 14 14.16 -3.48 -6.57
C PRO A 14 12.72 -3.92 -6.88
N GLY A 15 11.78 -3.69 -5.97
CA GLY A 15 10.35 -3.68 -6.25
C GLY A 15 9.99 -2.43 -7.05
N ARG A 16 9.12 -2.59 -8.05
CA ARG A 16 8.62 -1.51 -8.88
C ARG A 16 8.10 -0.37 -7.99
N THR A 17 8.66 0.82 -8.15
CA THR A 17 8.23 2.06 -7.49
C THR A 17 7.55 2.99 -8.49
N ILE A 18 6.65 3.83 -8.00
CA ILE A 18 5.98 4.90 -8.74
C ILE A 18 6.23 6.19 -7.98
N ASP A 19 6.65 7.24 -8.66
CA ASP A 19 6.80 8.55 -8.04
C ASP A 19 5.42 9.16 -7.76
N ILE A 20 5.14 9.44 -6.49
CA ILE A 20 3.94 10.13 -6.03
C ILE A 20 4.40 11.36 -5.27
N ALA A 21 4.10 12.55 -5.81
CA ALA A 21 4.44 13.84 -5.22
C ALA A 21 5.95 13.99 -4.88
N GLY A 22 6.84 13.46 -5.72
CA GLY A 22 8.29 13.50 -5.51
C GLY A 22 8.80 12.44 -4.52
N THR A 23 7.94 11.49 -4.10
CA THR A 23 8.32 10.39 -3.22
C THR A 23 8.16 9.05 -3.95
N PRO A 24 9.22 8.21 -4.00
CA PRO A 24 9.14 6.90 -4.64
C PRO A 24 8.27 5.95 -3.78
N TRP A 25 7.03 5.76 -4.20
CA TRP A 25 6.08 4.87 -3.56
C TRP A 25 6.19 3.45 -4.11
N PRO A 26 6.32 2.43 -3.27
CA PRO A 26 6.36 1.06 -3.74
C PRO A 26 4.98 0.59 -4.21
N VAL A 27 4.92 -0.03 -5.39
CA VAL A 27 3.66 -0.44 -6.06
C VAL A 27 2.82 -1.38 -5.21
N TYR A 28 3.43 -2.23 -4.38
CA TYR A 28 2.68 -3.16 -3.53
C TYR A 28 1.74 -2.44 -2.55
N LYS A 29 2.04 -1.20 -2.15
CA LYS A 29 1.16 -0.40 -1.28
C LYS A 29 -0.08 0.04 -2.05
N LEU A 30 0.07 0.42 -3.32
CA LEU A 30 -1.03 0.81 -4.18
C LEU A 30 -1.92 -0.39 -4.52
N GLU A 31 -1.32 -1.54 -4.81
CA GLU A 31 -2.07 -2.79 -5.01
C GLU A 31 -2.90 -3.17 -3.78
N ALA A 32 -2.32 -3.04 -2.58
CA ALA A 32 -3.02 -3.30 -1.33
C ALA A 32 -4.23 -2.38 -1.15
N LEU A 33 -4.05 -1.08 -1.40
CA LEU A 33 -5.11 -0.09 -1.27
C LEU A 33 -6.20 -0.29 -2.32
N ALA A 34 -5.83 -0.53 -3.57
CA ALA A 34 -6.76 -0.81 -4.66
C ALA A 34 -7.59 -2.06 -4.36
N LEU A 35 -6.96 -3.14 -3.89
CA LEU A 35 -7.65 -4.38 -3.52
C LEU A 35 -8.66 -4.14 -2.39
N GLY A 36 -8.29 -3.42 -1.33
CA GLY A 36 -9.21 -3.07 -0.26
C GLY A 36 -10.38 -2.19 -0.72
N ALA A 37 -10.11 -1.21 -1.58
CA ALA A 37 -11.13 -0.33 -2.14
C ALA A 37 -12.13 -1.11 -3.02
N ILE A 38 -11.64 -2.00 -3.89
CA ILE A 38 -12.47 -2.86 -4.73
C ILE A 38 -13.35 -3.75 -3.85
N VAL A 39 -12.79 -4.41 -2.84
CA VAL A 39 -13.57 -5.28 -1.96
C VAL A 39 -14.61 -4.50 -1.16
N CYS A 40 -14.25 -3.31 -0.65
CA CYS A 40 -15.20 -2.42 0.02
C CYS A 40 -16.38 -2.08 -0.90
N LEU A 41 -16.12 -1.64 -2.14
CA LEU A 41 -17.18 -1.29 -3.10
C LEU A 41 -18.05 -2.51 -3.45
N VAL A 42 -17.43 -3.66 -3.72
CA VAL A 42 -18.16 -4.90 -4.03
C VAL A 42 -19.06 -5.30 -2.86
N LEU A 43 -18.54 -5.30 -1.63
CA LEU A 43 -19.32 -5.65 -0.44
C LEU A 43 -20.42 -4.63 -0.17
N ALA A 44 -20.18 -3.33 -0.38
CA ALA A 44 -21.20 -2.31 -0.20
C ALA A 44 -22.38 -2.55 -1.16
N VAL A 45 -22.11 -2.88 -2.42
CA VAL A 45 -23.15 -3.17 -3.42
C VAL A 45 -23.87 -4.49 -3.12
N VAL A 46 -23.13 -5.54 -2.77
CA VAL A 46 -23.69 -6.90 -2.55
C VAL A 46 -24.47 -7.00 -1.25
N THR A 47 -23.96 -6.39 -0.17
CA THR A 47 -24.56 -6.52 1.17
C THR A 47 -25.47 -5.36 1.56
N GLY A 48 -25.34 -4.20 0.90
CA GLY A 48 -26.00 -2.96 1.30
C GLY A 48 -25.50 -2.36 2.63
N SER A 49 -24.47 -2.96 3.26
CA SER A 49 -23.97 -2.55 4.59
C SER A 49 -22.59 -1.93 4.50
N LEU A 50 -22.51 -0.62 4.76
CA LEU A 50 -21.24 0.10 4.80
C LEU A 50 -20.31 -0.37 5.93
N GLN A 51 -20.87 -0.83 7.06
CA GLN A 51 -20.08 -1.31 8.20
C GLN A 51 -19.25 -2.53 7.81
N VAL A 52 -19.88 -3.53 7.17
CA VAL A 52 -19.21 -4.76 6.73
C VAL A 52 -18.18 -4.44 5.64
N ALA A 53 -18.58 -3.62 4.66
CA ALA A 53 -17.74 -3.24 3.53
C ALA A 53 -16.44 -2.56 3.96
N VAL A 54 -16.53 -1.55 4.84
CA VAL A 54 -15.35 -0.78 5.29
C VAL A 54 -14.41 -1.66 6.11
N LEU A 55 -14.95 -2.43 7.07
CA LEU A 55 -14.11 -3.28 7.93
C LEU A 55 -13.39 -4.36 7.10
N ALA A 56 -14.11 -5.09 6.26
CA ALA A 56 -13.51 -6.15 5.44
C ALA A 56 -12.51 -5.60 4.42
N GLY A 57 -12.84 -4.51 3.72
CA GLY A 57 -11.93 -3.87 2.76
C GLY A 57 -10.67 -3.32 3.43
N ALA A 58 -10.79 -2.68 4.59
CA ALA A 58 -9.65 -2.19 5.36
C ALA A 58 -8.77 -3.33 5.87
N SER A 59 -9.37 -4.41 6.38
CA SER A 59 -8.62 -5.59 6.84
C SER A 59 -7.83 -6.24 5.71
N LEU A 60 -8.41 -6.42 4.52
CA LEU A 60 -7.71 -7.02 3.37
C LEU A 60 -6.58 -6.12 2.86
N SER A 61 -6.80 -4.81 2.80
CA SER A 61 -5.74 -3.83 2.47
C SER A 61 -4.59 -3.92 3.47
N ALA A 62 -4.89 -3.89 4.77
CA ALA A 62 -3.89 -3.98 5.82
C ALA A 62 -3.09 -5.29 5.76
N LEU A 63 -3.76 -6.43 5.54
CA LEU A 63 -3.10 -7.73 5.37
C LEU A 63 -2.18 -7.74 4.15
N ARG A 64 -2.66 -7.25 3.00
CA ARG A 64 -1.88 -7.22 1.75
C ARG A 64 -0.67 -6.29 1.88
N TRP A 65 -0.81 -5.16 2.58
CA TRP A 65 0.31 -4.30 2.94
C TRP A 65 1.28 -5.06 3.85
N ALA A 66 0.82 -5.64 4.95
CA ALA A 66 1.67 -6.36 5.90
C ALA A 66 2.52 -7.44 5.21
N VAL A 67 1.93 -8.21 4.29
CA VAL A 67 2.67 -9.19 3.48
C VAL A 67 3.76 -8.54 2.64
N GLY A 68 3.47 -7.41 1.99
CA GLY A 68 4.47 -6.65 1.22
C GLY A 68 5.58 -6.06 2.09
N ALA A 69 5.23 -5.53 3.27
CA ALA A 69 6.19 -5.00 4.23
C ALA A 69 7.12 -6.09 4.78
N VAL A 70 6.57 -7.25 5.15
CA VAL A 70 7.33 -8.40 5.63
C VAL A 70 8.26 -8.98 4.54
N ARG A 71 7.86 -8.92 3.27
CA ARG A 71 8.72 -9.31 2.14
C ARG A 71 9.86 -8.32 1.94
N ALA A 72 9.57 -7.02 1.99
CA ALA A 72 10.58 -5.96 1.85
C ALA A 72 11.57 -5.94 3.03
N ALA A 73 11.16 -6.32 4.23
CA ALA A 73 12.03 -6.39 5.40
C ALA A 73 12.96 -7.62 5.41
N ARG A 74 12.71 -8.62 4.57
CA ARG A 74 13.49 -9.87 4.48
C ARG A 74 14.50 -9.89 3.33
N THR A 75 14.57 -8.83 2.53
CA THR A 75 15.49 -8.66 1.39
C THR A 75 16.49 -7.56 1.70
#